data_AF-A0A0Q3MN28-F1
#
_entry.id   AF-A0A0Q3MN28-F1
#
_cell.length_a   1.000
_cell.length_b   1.000
_cell.length_c   1.000
_cell.angle_alpha   90.00
_cell.angle_beta   90.00
_cell.angle_gamma   90.00
#
_symmetry.space_group_name_H-M   'P 1'
#
loop_
_entity.id
_entity.type
_entity.pdbx_description
1 polymer ?
#
loop_
_entity_poly.entity_id
_entity_poly.type
_entity_poly.pdbx_seq_one_letter_code
_entity_poly.pdbx_strand_id
1 'polypeptide(L)'
;MPAVTLPRHLICAYVDILSDAACRQAYPQRVTPNMLCAGVRNQRIDSCQGDSGGPLSCNGTLQGIVSWGLQTCALPGRPGVYTRVCNYVGWIENTMNRN
;
A
#
# COMPACT_ATOMS: atom_id res chain seq x y z
N MET A 1 -0.30 -24.51 -4.03
CA MET A 1 -0.01 -23.06 -4.00
C MET A 1 1.50 -22.91 -3.93
N PRO A 2 2.13 -22.05 -4.74
CA PRO A 2 3.58 -21.88 -4.65
C PRO A 2 3.95 -21.35 -3.26
N ALA A 3 5.00 -21.90 -2.66
CA ALA A 3 5.47 -21.48 -1.35
C ALA A 3 5.95 -20.02 -1.41
N VAL A 4 5.46 -19.20 -0.48
CA VAL A 4 5.93 -17.82 -0.33
C VAL A 4 7.37 -17.89 0.20
N THR A 5 8.33 -17.36 -0.55
CA THR A 5 9.72 -17.26 -0.11
C THR A 5 9.91 -15.91 0.57
N LEU A 6 10.11 -15.91 1.88
CA LEU A 6 10.29 -14.70 2.66
C LEU A 6 11.79 -14.42 2.89
N PRO A 7 12.25 -13.15 2.78
CA PRO A 7 13.62 -12.78 3.07
C PRO A 7 13.90 -12.84 4.58
N ARG A 8 15.16 -13.05 4.96
CA ARG A 8 15.60 -12.99 6.38
C ARG A 8 15.89 -11.58 6.88
N HIS A 9 16.02 -10.63 5.95
CA HIS A 9 16.30 -9.23 6.23
C HIS A 9 15.13 -8.37 5.77
N LEU A 10 14.92 -7.24 6.45
CA LEU A 10 13.94 -6.26 6.03
C LEU A 10 14.32 -5.69 4.65
N ILE A 11 13.34 -5.59 3.76
CA ILE A 11 13.52 -5.06 2.41
C ILE A 11 12.79 -3.71 2.31
N CYS A 12 13.38 -2.78 1.58
CA CYS A 12 12.81 -1.48 1.28
C CYS A 12 12.76 -1.26 -0.23
N ALA A 13 11.78 -0.50 -0.69
CA ALA A 13 11.69 -0.06 -2.07
C ALA A 13 11.14 1.37 -2.15
N TYR A 14 11.62 2.13 -3.14
CA TYR A 14 11.07 3.45 -3.46
C TYR A 14 9.89 3.27 -4.41
N VAL A 15 8.78 3.96 -4.11
CA VAL A 15 7.55 3.94 -4.88
C VAL A 15 6.96 5.33 -4.97
N ASP A 16 6.20 5.58 -6.03
CA ASP A 16 5.45 6.82 -6.21
C ASP A 16 3.99 6.63 -5.79
N ILE A 17 3.39 7.66 -5.20
CA ILE A 17 1.95 7.72 -5.02
C ILE A 17 1.30 7.95 -6.39
N LEU A 18 0.37 7.09 -6.76
CA LEU A 18 -0.39 7.21 -8.00
C LEU A 18 -1.65 8.04 -7.77
N SER A 19 -2.12 8.70 -8.83
CA SER A 19 -3.39 9.44 -8.77
C SER A 19 -4.57 8.50 -8.52
N ASP A 20 -5.60 9.00 -7.83
CA ASP A 20 -6.82 8.24 -7.56
C ASP A 20 -7.50 7.75 -8.85
N ALA A 21 -7.37 8.51 -9.95
CA ALA A 21 -7.86 8.11 -11.26
C ALA A 21 -7.10 6.89 -11.81
N ALA A 22 -5.77 6.88 -11.73
CA ALA A 22 -4.95 5.74 -12.14
C ALA A 22 -5.23 4.51 -11.25
N CYS A 23 -5.40 4.72 -9.93
CA CYS A 23 -5.74 3.67 -8.98
C CYS A 23 -7.10 3.03 -9.31
N ARG A 24 -8.13 3.85 -9.58
CA ARG A 24 -9.47 3.38 -10.00
C ARG A 24 -9.47 2.74 -11.38
N GLN A 25 -8.62 3.19 -12.30
CA GLN A 25 -8.44 2.54 -13.60
C GLN A 25 -7.82 1.15 -13.43
N ALA A 26 -6.83 1.01 -12.56
CA ALA A 26 -6.21 -0.28 -12.27
C ALA A 26 -7.16 -1.24 -11.53
N TYR A 27 -8.06 -0.72 -10.69
CA TYR A 27 -9.02 -1.51 -9.92
C TYR A 27 -10.44 -0.90 -9.95
N PRO A 28 -11.19 -1.08 -11.06
CA PRO A 28 -12.52 -0.51 -11.21
C PRO A 28 -13.46 -0.92 -10.06
N GLN A 29 -14.16 0.05 -9.49
CA GLN A 29 -15.17 -0.11 -8.42
C GLN A 29 -14.67 -0.74 -7.09
N ARG A 30 -13.36 -1.00 -6.94
CA ARG A 30 -12.80 -1.60 -5.72
C ARG A 30 -12.04 -0.61 -4.84
N VAL A 31 -11.65 0.54 -5.40
CA VAL A 31 -10.93 1.59 -4.67
C VAL A 31 -11.92 2.57 -4.04
N THR A 32 -11.78 2.80 -2.74
CA THR A 32 -12.59 3.76 -1.98
C THR A 32 -11.78 5.02 -1.64
N PRO A 33 -12.42 6.12 -1.16
CA PRO A 33 -11.70 7.30 -0.71
C PRO A 33 -10.71 7.06 0.45
N ASN A 34 -10.86 5.95 1.17
CA ASN A 34 -9.99 5.53 2.27
C ASN A 34 -8.75 4.75 1.79
N MET A 35 -8.54 4.67 0.48
CA MET A 35 -7.43 3.95 -0.12
C MET A 35 -6.58 4.89 -0.97
N LEU A 36 -5.32 4.53 -1.13
CA LEU A 36 -4.40 5.12 -2.10
C LEU A 36 -3.60 4.00 -2.79
N CYS A 37 -3.12 4.25 -4.00
CA CYS A 37 -2.24 3.31 -4.69
C CYS A 37 -0.81 3.84 -4.70
N ALA A 38 0.16 2.94 -4.52
CA ALA A 38 1.56 3.26 -4.71
C ALA A 38 2.26 2.16 -5.52
N GLY A 39 3.24 2.56 -6.33
CA GLY A 39 4.02 1.68 -7.17
C GLY A 39 4.84 2.47 -8.17
N VAL A 40 5.69 1.78 -8.94
CA VAL A 40 6.52 2.43 -9.96
C VAL A 40 6.06 1.99 -11.34
N ARG A 41 5.71 2.96 -12.20
CA ARG A 41 5.28 2.65 -13.58
C ARG A 41 6.40 1.91 -14.31
N ASN A 42 6.01 0.84 -15.01
CA ASN A 42 6.91 0.00 -15.83
C ASN A 42 8.05 -0.70 -15.07
N GLN A 43 8.01 -0.72 -13.74
CA GLN A 43 8.95 -1.51 -12.93
C GLN A 43 8.19 -2.59 -12.15
N ARG A 44 8.90 -3.67 -11.80
CA ARG A 44 8.37 -4.75 -10.97
C ARG A 44 8.67 -4.48 -9.50
N ILE A 45 8.11 -3.41 -8.96
CA ILE A 45 8.24 -3.00 -7.56
C ILE A 45 6.85 -2.94 -6.95
N ASP A 46 6.62 -3.74 -5.91
CA ASP A 46 5.35 -3.83 -5.20
C ASP A 46 5.57 -4.45 -3.81
N SER A 47 4.67 -4.13 -2.88
CA SER A 47 4.51 -4.91 -1.65
C SER A 47 3.88 -6.27 -1.97
N CYS A 48 4.16 -7.30 -1.18
CA CYS A 48 3.64 -8.64 -1.43
C CYS A 48 3.14 -9.34 -0.16
N GLN A 49 2.93 -10.65 -0.26
CA GLN A 49 2.44 -11.47 0.83
C GLN A 49 3.39 -11.40 2.03
N GLY A 50 2.85 -11.03 3.19
CA GLY A 50 3.63 -10.82 4.42
C GLY A 50 3.94 -9.36 4.72
N ASP A 51 3.79 -8.44 3.75
CA ASP A 51 4.04 -7.01 3.96
C ASP A 51 2.81 -6.27 4.51
N SER A 52 1.63 -6.88 4.52
CA SER A 52 0.38 -6.29 5.03
C SER A 52 0.54 -5.74 6.45
N GLY A 53 0.09 -4.50 6.66
CA GLY A 53 0.32 -3.76 7.90
C GLY A 53 1.62 -2.94 7.92
N GLY A 54 2.53 -3.18 6.97
CA GLY A 54 3.77 -2.43 6.82
C GLY A 54 3.56 -0.96 6.40
N PRO A 55 4.54 -0.09 6.68
CA PRO A 55 4.41 1.35 6.44
C PRO A 55 4.70 1.74 4.98
N LEU A 56 3.91 2.66 4.45
CA LEU A 56 4.28 3.51 3.32
C LEU A 56 4.65 4.90 3.85
N SER A 57 5.94 5.21 3.83
CA SER A 57 6.48 6.50 4.27
C SER A 57 6.78 7.40 3.08
N CYS A 58 6.33 8.65 3.14
CA CYS A 58 6.69 9.68 2.17
C CYS A 58 7.27 10.87 2.93
N ASN A 59 8.53 11.22 2.62
CA ASN A 59 9.26 12.31 3.27
C ASN A 59 9.27 12.24 4.81
N GLY A 60 9.40 11.03 5.36
CA GLY A 60 9.42 10.80 6.82
C GLY A 60 8.05 10.72 7.47
N THR A 61 6.96 10.91 6.72
CA THR A 61 5.59 10.86 7.24
C THR A 61 4.88 9.59 6.78
N LEU A 62 4.18 8.92 7.70
CA LEU A 62 3.34 7.76 7.39
C LEU A 62 2.11 8.19 6.57
N GLN A 63 2.10 7.84 5.28
CA GLN A 63 0.99 8.16 4.39
C GLN A 63 0.03 6.98 4.22
N GLY A 64 0.57 5.76 4.27
CA GLY A 64 -0.19 4.56 3.99
C GLY A 64 0.22 3.35 4.82
N ILE A 65 -0.67 2.38 4.85
CA ILE A 65 -0.43 1.05 5.43
C ILE A 65 -0.71 0.03 4.34
N VAL A 66 0.22 -0.90 4.10
CA VAL A 66 0.05 -1.97 3.10
C VAL A 66 -1.24 -2.72 3.40
N SER A 67 -2.16 -2.77 2.44
CA SER A 67 -3.49 -3.36 2.65
C SER A 67 -3.68 -4.57 1.75
N TRP A 68 -3.74 -4.37 0.43
CA TRP A 68 -4.01 -5.45 -0.52
C TRP A 68 -3.46 -5.16 -1.91
N GLY A 69 -3.44 -6.19 -2.74
CA GLY A 69 -3.08 -6.13 -4.15
C GLY A 69 -3.67 -7.34 -4.88
N LEU A 70 -3.18 -7.63 -6.08
CA LEU A 70 -3.49 -8.90 -6.73
C LEU A 70 -2.72 -10.05 -6.07
N GLN A 71 -3.19 -11.28 -6.28
CA GLN A 71 -2.51 -12.50 -5.78
C GLN A 71 -1.06 -12.58 -6.27
N THR A 72 -0.81 -12.16 -7.51
CA THR A 72 0.52 -12.01 -8.08
C THR A 72 0.96 -10.56 -7.93
N CYS A 73 2.02 -10.35 -7.16
CA CYS A 73 2.59 -9.04 -6.87
C CYS A 73 3.40 -8.51 -8.07
N ALA A 74 3.64 -7.19 -8.10
CA ALA A 74 4.50 -6.53 -9.09
C ALA A 74 4.07 -6.74 -10.55
N LEU A 75 2.77 -6.91 -10.78
CA LEU A 75 2.20 -6.97 -12.11
C LEU A 75 2.15 -5.57 -12.75
N PRO A 76 2.61 -5.41 -14.01
CA PRO A 76 2.53 -4.12 -14.71
C PRO A 76 1.11 -3.55 -14.73
N GLY A 77 0.97 -2.28 -14.38
CA GLY A 77 -0.32 -1.59 -14.31
C GLY A 77 -1.23 -2.01 -13.15
N ARG A 78 -0.73 -2.83 -12.20
CA ARG A 78 -1.46 -3.29 -11.02
C ARG A 78 -0.67 -2.87 -9.76
N PRO A 79 -0.82 -1.62 -9.30
CA PRO A 79 -0.09 -1.12 -8.14
C PRO A 79 -0.62 -1.71 -6.84
N GLY A 80 0.18 -1.69 -5.77
CA GLY A 80 -0.28 -2.02 -4.43
C GLY A 80 -1.31 -1.01 -3.92
N VAL A 81 -2.28 -1.47 -3.13
CA VAL A 81 -3.31 -0.63 -2.51
C VAL A 81 -3.06 -0.55 -1.01
N TYR A 82 -3.08 0.68 -0.52
CA TYR A 82 -2.73 1.04 0.85
C TYR A 82 -3.90 1.76 1.52
N THR A 83 -4.06 1.57 2.82
CA THR A 83 -4.99 2.38 3.63
C THR A 83 -4.48 3.81 3.67
N ARG A 84 -5.34 4.80 3.41
CA ARG A 84 -4.99 6.23 3.44
C ARG A 84 -5.00 6.74 4.88
N VAL A 85 -3.82 6.81 5.51
CA VAL A 85 -3.69 7.10 6.95
C VAL A 85 -4.21 8.48 7.33
N CYS A 86 -4.06 9.48 6.46
CA CYS A 86 -4.52 10.84 6.74
C CYS A 86 -6.03 10.94 7.05
N ASN A 87 -6.85 10.01 6.55
CA ASN A 87 -8.28 9.97 6.86
C ASN A 87 -8.59 9.45 8.28
N TYR A 88 -7.61 8.84 8.96
CA TYR A 88 -7.80 8.14 10.22
C TYR A 88 -7.06 8.79 11.40
N VAL A 89 -6.33 9.89 11.19
CA VAL A 89 -5.55 10.57 12.24
C VAL A 89 -6.41 10.89 13.48
N GLY A 90 -7.58 11.49 13.29
CA GLY A 90 -8.47 11.82 14.41
C GLY A 90 -9.00 10.59 15.15
N TRP A 91 -9.20 9.46 14.46
CA TRP A 91 -9.56 8.19 15.12
C TRP A 91 -8.37 7.63 15.91
N ILE A 92 -7.17 7.62 15.33
CA ILE A 92 -5.94 7.13 15.97
C ILE A 92 -5.67 7.91 17.26
N GLU A 93 -5.67 9.25 17.20
CA GLU A 93 -5.46 10.12 18.36
C GLU A 93 -6.50 9.88 19.45
N ASN A 94 -7.78 9.79 19.07
CA ASN A 94 -8.86 9.54 20.01
C ASN A 94 -8.72 8.18 20.70
N THR A 95 -8.37 7.13 19.95
CA THR A 95 -8.14 5.80 20.50
C THR A 95 -6.92 5.75 21.42
N MET A 96 -5.81 6.41 21.06
CA MET A 96 -4.62 6.48 21.90
C MET A 96 -4.87 7.23 23.21
N ASN A 97 -5.71 8.28 23.20
CA ASN A 97 -6.03 9.04 24.41
C ASN A 97 -7.04 8.35 25.35
N ARG A 98 -7.73 7.31 24.88
CA ARG A 98 -8.72 6.55 25.65
C ARG A 98 -8.16 5.30 26.33
N ASN A 99 -6.90 4.94 26.05
CA ASN A 99 -6.21 3.79 26.61
C ASN A 99 -4.92 4.25 27.32
#